data_AF-A0A847G2J7-F1
#
_entry.id   AF-A0A847G2J7-F1
#
_cell.length_a   1.000
_cell.length_b   1.000
_cell.length_c   1.000
_cell.angle_alpha   90.00
_cell.angle_beta   90.00
_cell.angle_gamma   90.00
#
_symmetry.space_group_name_H-M   'P 1'
#
loop_
_entity.id
_entity.type
_entity.pdbx_description
1 polymer ?
#
loop_
_entity_poly.entity_id
_entity_poly.type
_entity_poly.pdbx_seq_one_letter_code
_entity_poly.pdbx_strand_id
1 'polypeptide(L)'
;MQYGYFDDKAKEYVITRPDTPASWSNYLGSTEYGAIITNNAGGYSFYKSAAQGRFLRLRFNSIPMDQPGRYIYLRDRDNGDYWSASWQPVGKPLESFKSTCRHGTAYTIIESEYAGIVSETTYFVPLGQLFEYWWVRLTNRSDRPRKLSAFSYCEFSNNWDTQQDLVNLQYSLFIIKGEMR
;
A
#
# COMPACT_ATOMS: atom_id res chain seq x y z
N MET A 1 16.57 -17.38 9.33
CA MET A 1 15.49 -16.61 9.98
C MET A 1 14.26 -16.67 9.09
N GLN A 2 13.06 -16.85 9.65
CA GLN A 2 11.80 -16.95 8.90
C GLN A 2 10.97 -15.68 9.12
N TYR A 3 10.30 -15.18 8.06
CA TYR A 3 9.46 -13.99 8.09
C TYR A 3 7.97 -14.30 7.90
N GLY A 4 7.61 -15.57 7.71
CA GLY A 4 6.25 -15.98 7.40
C GLY A 4 6.09 -17.48 7.21
N TYR A 5 4.86 -17.90 6.90
CA TYR A 5 4.46 -19.30 6.71
C TYR A 5 3.26 -19.40 5.74
N PHE A 6 3.01 -20.61 5.22
CA PHE A 6 1.82 -20.89 4.41
C PHE A 6 0.62 -21.21 5.30
N ASP A 7 -0.50 -20.54 5.06
CA ASP A 7 -1.81 -20.88 5.61
C ASP A 7 -2.59 -21.63 4.53
N ASP A 8 -2.41 -22.94 4.47
CA ASP A 8 -2.99 -23.79 3.42
C ASP A 8 -4.52 -23.77 3.41
N LYS A 9 -5.15 -23.54 4.58
CA LYS A 9 -6.60 -23.45 4.70
C LYS A 9 -7.13 -22.18 4.04
N ALA A 10 -6.47 -21.05 4.29
CA ALA A 10 -6.81 -19.78 3.67
C ALA A 10 -6.29 -19.66 2.22
N LYS A 11 -5.32 -20.51 1.84
CA LYS A 11 -4.55 -20.41 0.59
C LYS A 11 -3.78 -19.08 0.52
N GLU A 12 -3.17 -18.71 1.63
CA GLU A 12 -2.44 -17.46 1.80
C GLU A 12 -1.00 -17.73 2.21
N TYR A 13 -0.11 -16.81 1.85
CA TYR A 13 1.19 -16.70 2.52
C TYR A 13 1.13 -15.59 3.57
N VAL A 14 1.44 -15.92 4.81
CA VAL A 14 1.35 -15.03 5.97
C VAL A 14 2.74 -14.55 6.35
N ILE A 15 2.99 -13.26 6.20
CA ILE A 15 4.20 -12.55 6.62
C ILE A 15 3.95 -11.98 8.01
N THR A 16 4.68 -12.44 9.02
CA THR A 16 4.47 -12.08 10.44
C THR A 16 5.34 -10.93 10.92
N ARG A 17 6.25 -10.44 10.07
CA ARG A 17 7.14 -9.32 10.34
C ARG A 17 7.32 -8.47 9.08
N PRO A 18 7.17 -7.14 9.15
CA PRO A 18 7.17 -6.28 7.98
C PRO A 18 8.58 -5.92 7.46
N ASP A 19 9.62 -6.20 8.24
CA ASP A 19 11.04 -5.93 7.94
C ASP A 19 11.69 -7.06 7.14
N THR A 20 10.99 -7.57 6.13
CA THR A 20 11.52 -8.58 5.21
C THR A 20 12.81 -8.07 4.53
N PRO A 21 13.79 -8.95 4.25
CA PRO A 21 15.09 -8.54 3.69
C PRO A 21 15.00 -7.96 2.28
N ALA A 22 13.87 -8.20 1.61
CA ALA A 22 13.46 -7.56 0.37
C ALA A 22 11.93 -7.42 0.39
N SER A 23 11.39 -6.54 -0.45
CA SER A 23 9.94 -6.40 -0.63
C SER A 23 9.35 -7.66 -1.24
N TRP A 24 8.42 -8.30 -0.54
CA TRP A 24 7.69 -9.46 -1.03
C TRP A 24 6.39 -8.97 -1.66
N SER A 25 6.19 -9.31 -2.93
CA SER A 25 5.09 -8.78 -3.73
C SER A 25 3.99 -9.79 -4.00
N ASN A 26 2.79 -9.29 -4.21
CA ASN A 26 1.66 -10.00 -4.77
C ASN A 26 1.07 -9.23 -5.98
N TYR A 27 0.27 -9.93 -6.77
CA TYR A 27 -0.43 -9.40 -7.94
C TYR A 27 -1.93 -9.32 -7.64
N LEU A 28 -2.54 -8.18 -7.96
CA LEU A 28 -3.99 -7.98 -7.86
C LEU A 28 -4.58 -7.74 -9.26
N GLY A 29 -5.85 -8.12 -9.42
CA GLY A 29 -6.62 -7.83 -10.62
C GLY A 29 -6.60 -8.89 -11.70
N SER A 30 -6.69 -8.44 -12.94
CA SER A 30 -6.95 -9.24 -14.13
C SER A 30 -5.98 -8.85 -15.26
N THR A 31 -6.23 -9.36 -16.46
CA THR A 31 -5.49 -8.93 -17.67
C THR A 31 -5.79 -7.50 -18.08
N GLU A 32 -6.87 -6.88 -17.59
CA GLU A 32 -7.23 -5.49 -17.89
C GLU A 32 -6.72 -4.50 -16.84
N TYR A 33 -6.91 -4.78 -15.55
CA TYR A 33 -6.36 -3.96 -14.47
C TYR A 33 -5.33 -4.79 -13.71
N GLY A 34 -4.08 -4.37 -13.73
CA GLY A 34 -3.00 -5.01 -12.99
C GLY A 34 -2.51 -4.12 -11.86
N ALA A 35 -2.25 -4.71 -10.70
CA ALA A 35 -1.58 -4.03 -9.60
C ALA A 35 -0.53 -4.92 -8.96
N ILE A 36 0.65 -4.35 -8.74
CA ILE A 36 1.73 -4.96 -7.97
C ILE A 36 1.75 -4.30 -6.60
N ILE A 37 1.62 -5.10 -5.55
CA ILE A 37 1.61 -4.62 -4.16
C ILE A 37 2.64 -5.38 -3.34
N THR A 38 3.37 -4.70 -2.46
CA THR A 38 4.31 -5.34 -1.53
C THR A 38 3.71 -5.54 -0.14
N ASN A 39 4.38 -6.32 0.70
CA ASN A 39 4.04 -6.49 2.12
C ASN A 39 4.02 -5.19 2.94
N ASN A 40 4.53 -4.11 2.36
CA ASN A 40 4.56 -2.76 2.92
C ASN A 40 3.68 -1.77 2.14
N ALA A 41 2.69 -2.27 1.39
CA ALA A 41 1.78 -1.49 0.54
C ALA A 41 2.45 -0.67 -0.57
N GLY A 42 3.73 -0.92 -0.85
CA GLY A 42 4.47 -0.36 -1.96
C GLY A 42 3.99 -0.90 -3.31
N GLY A 43 4.42 -0.27 -4.41
CA GLY A 43 4.18 -0.74 -5.77
C GLY A 43 3.31 0.18 -6.62
N TYR A 44 2.78 -0.34 -7.73
CA TYR A 44 2.07 0.45 -8.74
C TYR A 44 0.91 -0.31 -9.38
N SER A 45 0.00 0.43 -10.01
CA SER A 45 -1.17 -0.10 -10.73
C SER A 45 -1.19 0.44 -12.16
N PHE A 46 -1.74 -0.36 -13.08
CA PHE A 46 -1.74 -0.09 -14.52
C PHE A 46 -2.96 -0.68 -15.22
N TYR A 47 -3.34 -0.09 -16.35
CA TYR A 47 -4.40 -0.57 -17.24
C TYR A 47 -3.79 -1.21 -18.48
N LYS A 48 -4.05 -2.50 -18.71
CA LYS A 48 -3.57 -3.37 -19.80
C LYS A 48 -2.06 -3.55 -19.92
N SER A 49 -1.29 -2.45 -19.96
CA SER A 49 0.15 -2.45 -20.13
C SER A 49 0.85 -1.82 -18.93
N ALA A 50 1.73 -2.56 -18.27
CA ALA A 50 2.55 -2.02 -17.19
C ALA A 50 3.57 -0.97 -17.64
N ALA A 51 3.84 -0.88 -18.95
CA ALA A 51 4.80 0.05 -19.56
C ALA A 51 4.12 1.31 -20.11
N GLN A 52 2.91 1.19 -20.67
CA GLN A 52 2.20 2.27 -21.37
C GLN A 52 0.87 2.67 -20.72
N GLY A 53 0.43 1.93 -19.70
CA GLY A 53 -0.83 2.16 -18.99
C GLY A 53 -0.65 2.35 -17.50
N ARG A 54 0.56 2.71 -17.03
CA ARG A 54 0.86 2.82 -15.60
C ARG A 54 0.37 4.16 -15.06
N PHE A 55 -0.65 4.15 -14.20
CA PHE A 55 -1.20 5.39 -13.64
C PHE A 55 -0.79 5.66 -12.19
N LEU A 56 -0.29 4.66 -11.44
CA LEU A 56 0.38 4.90 -10.15
C LEU A 56 1.89 4.70 -10.31
N ARG A 57 2.70 5.55 -9.69
CA ARG A 57 4.16 5.52 -9.79
C ARG A 57 4.76 4.46 -8.86
N LEU A 58 5.89 3.88 -9.27
CA LEU A 58 6.84 3.18 -8.40
C LEU A 58 8.25 3.62 -8.81
N ARG A 59 9.12 3.93 -7.84
CA ARG A 59 10.54 4.20 -8.10
C ARG A 59 11.34 2.93 -7.82
N PHE A 60 11.78 2.25 -8.87
CA PHE A 60 12.73 1.15 -8.74
C PHE A 60 14.04 1.65 -8.15
N ASN A 61 14.68 0.84 -7.31
CA ASN A 61 15.92 1.20 -6.60
C ASN A 61 15.77 2.45 -5.71
N SER A 62 14.57 2.70 -5.18
CA SER A 62 14.33 3.71 -4.16
C SER A 62 15.04 3.35 -2.84
N ILE A 63 15.39 4.37 -2.06
CA ILE A 63 15.90 4.23 -0.70
C ILE A 63 15.03 5.11 0.21
N PRO A 64 14.22 4.52 1.12
CA PRO A 64 13.96 3.09 1.27
C PRO A 64 13.27 2.48 0.04
N MET A 65 13.38 1.15 -0.13
CA MET A 65 12.83 0.41 -1.26
C MET A 65 11.31 0.49 -1.32
N ASP A 66 10.74 0.10 -2.46
CA ASP A 66 9.31 -0.11 -2.76
C ASP A 66 8.37 1.09 -2.64
N GLN A 67 8.89 2.31 -2.75
CA GLN A 67 8.10 3.54 -2.69
C GLN A 67 7.97 4.25 -4.05
N PRO A 68 6.86 4.98 -4.29
CA PRO A 68 5.67 5.11 -3.45
C PRO A 68 4.75 3.87 -3.53
N GLY A 69 3.58 3.99 -2.89
CA GLY A 69 2.59 2.93 -2.81
C GLY A 69 1.19 3.47 -2.48
N ARG A 70 0.42 2.63 -1.78
CA ARG A 70 -1.01 2.81 -1.50
C ARG A 70 -1.21 3.01 0.00
N TYR A 71 -0.82 4.18 0.47
CA TYR A 71 -0.65 4.37 1.91
C TYR A 71 -1.92 4.93 2.54
N ILE A 72 -2.23 4.41 3.72
CA ILE A 72 -3.21 4.97 4.63
C ILE A 72 -2.44 5.44 5.86
N TYR A 73 -2.37 6.75 6.06
CA TYR A 73 -1.80 7.35 7.25
C TYR A 73 -2.88 7.57 8.29
N LEU A 74 -2.54 7.27 9.54
CA LEU A 74 -3.38 7.47 10.70
C LEU A 74 -2.66 8.46 11.62
N ARG A 75 -3.41 9.41 12.17
CA ARG A 75 -2.90 10.40 13.11
C ARG A 75 -3.82 10.51 14.30
N ASP A 76 -3.29 10.36 15.51
CA ASP A 76 -3.99 10.69 16.73
C ASP A 76 -4.04 12.21 16.90
N ARG A 77 -5.24 12.76 17.00
CA ARG A 77 -5.45 14.21 17.12
C ARG A 77 -5.16 14.74 18.52
N ASP A 78 -5.16 13.89 19.54
CA ASP A 78 -4.98 14.32 20.93
C ASP A 78 -3.49 14.57 21.24
N ASN A 79 -2.57 13.78 20.69
CA ASN A 79 -1.12 13.94 20.90
C ASN A 79 -0.33 14.28 19.62
N GLY A 80 -0.95 14.19 18.45
CA GLY A 80 -0.33 14.48 17.16
C GLY A 80 0.56 13.37 16.59
N ASP A 81 0.70 12.23 17.27
CA ASP A 81 1.45 11.08 16.78
C ASP A 81 0.77 10.47 15.54
N TYR A 82 1.56 9.93 14.62
CA TYR A 82 1.09 9.38 13.37
C TYR A 82 1.86 8.13 12.95
N TRP A 83 1.20 7.25 12.20
CA TRP A 83 1.75 6.02 11.65
C TRP A 83 1.04 5.67 10.34
N SER A 84 1.61 4.76 9.57
CA SER A 84 0.94 4.17 8.40
C SER A 84 0.25 2.86 8.80
N ALA A 85 -0.85 2.51 8.12
CA ALA A 85 -1.54 1.23 8.32
C ALA A 85 -0.72 0.03 7.81
N SER A 86 0.22 0.27 6.90
CA SER A 86 1.38 -0.57 6.62
C SER A 86 2.58 -0.09 7.44
N TRP A 87 3.59 -0.92 7.68
CA TRP A 87 4.75 -0.50 8.47
C TRP A 87 5.53 0.65 7.81
N GLN A 88 5.92 0.49 6.54
CA GLN A 88 6.38 1.61 5.71
C GLN A 88 5.18 2.41 5.19
N PRO A 89 5.32 3.71 4.90
CA PRO A 89 6.58 4.46 4.85
C PRO A 89 6.97 5.15 6.15
N VAL A 90 6.12 5.14 7.19
CA VAL A 90 6.45 5.84 8.46
C VAL A 90 7.53 5.10 9.25
N GLY A 91 7.53 3.76 9.21
CA GLY A 91 8.60 2.94 9.78
C GLY A 91 8.68 3.03 11.32
N LYS A 92 7.54 2.92 12.01
CA LYS A 92 7.52 2.93 13.49
C LYS A 92 8.39 1.80 14.08
N PRO A 93 8.98 1.98 15.28
CA PRO A 93 9.80 0.95 15.93
C PRO A 93 9.01 -0.36 16.11
N LEU A 94 9.60 -1.48 15.68
CA LEU A 94 8.95 -2.79 15.65
C LEU A 94 8.65 -3.36 17.05
N GLU A 95 9.29 -2.84 18.09
CA GLU A 95 8.99 -3.14 19.49
C GLU A 95 7.58 -2.68 19.88
N SER A 96 7.07 -1.67 19.18
CA SER A 96 5.77 -1.04 19.43
C SER A 96 4.75 -1.25 18.30
N PHE A 97 5.23 -1.51 17.08
CA PHE A 97 4.41 -1.69 15.89
C PHE A 97 4.37 -3.15 15.47
N LYS A 98 3.21 -3.78 15.62
CA LYS A 98 2.99 -5.17 15.18
C LYS A 98 2.34 -5.12 13.80
N SER A 99 2.76 -5.98 12.88
CA SER A 99 2.11 -6.10 11.57
C SER A 99 2.16 -7.51 11.02
N THR A 100 1.08 -7.91 10.37
CA THR A 100 0.97 -9.14 9.60
C THR A 100 0.46 -8.80 8.20
N CYS A 101 1.12 -9.30 7.16
CA CYS A 101 0.65 -9.21 5.78
C CYS A 101 0.26 -10.60 5.27
N ARG A 102 -0.96 -10.73 4.75
CA ARG A 102 -1.47 -11.96 4.13
C ARG A 102 -1.61 -11.73 2.64
N HIS A 103 -0.80 -12.42 1.85
CA HIS A 103 -0.96 -12.46 0.40
C HIS A 103 -1.82 -13.67 0.02
N GLY A 104 -3.01 -13.41 -0.50
CA GLY A 104 -3.88 -14.42 -1.10
C GLY A 104 -3.92 -14.30 -2.62
N THR A 105 -4.74 -15.13 -3.27
CA THR A 105 -4.92 -15.06 -4.73
C THR A 105 -5.66 -13.77 -5.12
N ALA A 106 -4.97 -12.84 -5.77
CA ALA A 106 -5.50 -11.56 -6.25
C ALA A 106 -6.00 -10.57 -5.17
N TYR A 107 -5.63 -10.79 -3.90
CA TYR A 107 -5.85 -9.84 -2.80
C TYR A 107 -4.68 -9.85 -1.81
N THR A 108 -4.54 -8.75 -1.07
CA THR A 108 -3.58 -8.65 0.04
C THR A 108 -4.26 -8.00 1.24
N ILE A 109 -4.06 -8.54 2.44
CA ILE A 109 -4.52 -7.96 3.70
C ILE A 109 -3.29 -7.55 4.51
N ILE A 110 -3.20 -6.29 4.91
CA ILE A 110 -2.19 -5.82 5.86
C ILE A 110 -2.90 -5.42 7.14
N GLU A 111 -2.64 -6.16 8.21
CA GLU A 111 -3.06 -5.83 9.56
C GLU A 111 -1.88 -5.23 10.33
N SER A 112 -2.14 -4.18 11.11
CA SER A 112 -1.17 -3.64 12.06
C SER A 112 -1.81 -3.18 13.35
N GLU A 113 -1.07 -3.25 14.44
CA GLU A 113 -1.46 -2.72 15.74
C GLU A 113 -0.37 -1.79 16.27
N TYR A 114 -0.76 -0.56 16.61
CA TYR A 114 0.11 0.43 17.22
C TYR A 114 -0.70 1.36 18.13
N ALA A 115 -0.15 1.68 19.31
CA ALA A 115 -0.76 2.57 20.29
C ALA A 115 -2.24 2.25 20.60
N GLY A 116 -2.61 0.96 20.66
CA GLY A 116 -3.97 0.49 20.95
C GLY A 116 -4.97 0.66 19.80
N ILE A 117 -4.51 1.00 18.59
CA ILE A 117 -5.34 1.03 17.37
C ILE A 117 -4.93 -0.11 16.46
N VAL A 118 -5.90 -0.92 16.05
CA VAL A 118 -5.72 -1.92 15.00
C VAL A 118 -6.25 -1.37 13.69
N SER A 119 -5.43 -1.45 12.65
CA SER A 119 -5.83 -1.18 11.28
C SER A 119 -5.68 -2.44 10.44
N GLU A 120 -6.72 -2.78 9.71
CA GLU A 120 -6.70 -3.85 8.71
C GLU A 120 -7.05 -3.22 7.37
N THR A 121 -6.17 -3.36 6.38
CA THR A 121 -6.43 -2.88 5.02
C THR A 121 -6.39 -4.03 4.03
N THR A 122 -7.52 -4.25 3.35
CA THR A 122 -7.64 -5.24 2.27
C THR A 122 -7.54 -4.53 0.92
N TYR A 123 -6.52 -4.90 0.16
CA TYR A 123 -6.25 -4.41 -1.19
C TYR A 123 -6.63 -5.47 -2.20
N PHE A 124 -7.53 -5.14 -3.12
CA PHE A 124 -7.94 -6.04 -4.20
C PHE A 124 -8.56 -5.25 -5.35
N VAL A 125 -8.68 -5.90 -6.50
CA VAL A 125 -9.37 -5.37 -7.67
C VAL A 125 -10.57 -6.30 -7.90
N PRO A 126 -11.82 -5.81 -7.82
CA PRO A 126 -12.97 -6.67 -8.03
C PRO A 126 -12.99 -7.27 -9.44
N LEU A 127 -13.58 -8.45 -9.56
CA LEU A 127 -13.74 -9.11 -10.85
C LEU A 127 -14.53 -8.22 -11.83
N GLY A 128 -13.99 -8.06 -13.03
CA GLY A 128 -14.59 -7.25 -14.09
C GLY A 128 -14.56 -5.73 -13.84
N GLN A 129 -13.83 -5.25 -12.85
CA GLN A 129 -13.71 -3.83 -12.55
C GLN A 129 -12.32 -3.28 -12.90
N LEU A 130 -12.26 -1.98 -13.19
CA LEU A 130 -11.05 -1.26 -13.58
C LEU A 130 -10.57 -0.31 -12.48
N PHE A 131 -10.78 -0.69 -11.23
CA PHE A 131 -10.34 0.09 -10.07
C PHE A 131 -9.95 -0.84 -8.92
N GLU A 132 -9.10 -0.33 -8.04
CA GLU A 132 -8.62 -1.03 -6.85
C GLU A 132 -9.40 -0.55 -5.63
N TYR A 133 -9.90 -1.48 -4.81
CA TYR A 133 -10.46 -1.19 -3.50
C TYR A 133 -9.37 -1.25 -2.45
N TRP A 134 -9.32 -0.22 -1.61
CA TRP A 134 -8.57 -0.22 -0.35
C TRP A 134 -9.58 -0.20 0.79
N TRP A 135 -10.02 -1.37 1.23
CA TRP A 135 -10.97 -1.49 2.33
C TRP A 135 -10.21 -1.39 3.64
N VAL A 136 -10.36 -0.26 4.33
CA VAL A 136 -9.75 -0.02 5.64
C VAL A 136 -10.77 -0.24 6.76
N ARG A 137 -10.39 -1.06 7.75
CA ARG A 137 -11.13 -1.23 9.01
C ARG A 137 -10.23 -0.77 10.16
N LEU A 138 -10.74 0.16 10.97
CA LEU A 138 -10.06 0.64 12.18
C LEU A 138 -10.81 0.16 13.42
N THR A 139 -10.07 -0.41 14.38
CA THR A 139 -10.60 -0.85 15.67
C THR A 139 -9.83 -0.17 16.79
N ASN A 140 -10.54 0.55 17.66
CA ASN A 140 -9.97 1.09 18.88
C ASN A 140 -9.95 -0.01 19.96
N ARG A 141 -8.76 -0.50 20.32
CA ARG A 141 -8.53 -1.46 21.42
C ARG A 141 -8.00 -0.79 22.69
N SER A 142 -7.87 0.53 22.72
CA SER A 142 -7.51 1.25 23.93
C SER A 142 -8.68 1.33 24.90
N ASP A 143 -8.38 1.67 26.15
CA ASP A 143 -9.32 1.86 27.25
C ASP A 143 -10.06 3.20 27.23
N ARG A 144 -9.81 4.02 26.19
CA ARG A 144 -10.37 5.36 26.06
C ARG A 144 -10.86 5.64 24.63
N PRO A 145 -11.82 6.57 24.44
CA PRO A 145 -12.16 7.10 23.12
C PRO A 145 -10.93 7.71 22.43
N ARG A 146 -10.85 7.58 21.10
CA ARG A 146 -9.73 8.08 20.29
C ARG A 146 -10.23 8.94 19.15
N LYS A 147 -9.60 10.10 18.95
CA LYS A 147 -9.88 11.01 17.83
C LYS A 147 -8.81 10.84 16.77
N LEU A 148 -9.14 10.10 15.71
CA LEU A 148 -8.20 9.83 14.63
C LEU A 148 -8.51 10.66 13.39
N SER A 149 -7.47 11.06 12.67
CA SER A 149 -7.54 11.48 11.28
C SER A 149 -6.93 10.38 10.41
N ALA A 150 -7.54 10.13 9.26
CA ALA A 150 -7.03 9.20 8.25
C ALA A 150 -6.76 9.94 6.95
N PHE A 151 -5.65 9.62 6.29
CA PHE A 151 -5.25 10.22 5.03
C PHE A 151 -4.81 9.13 4.06
N SER A 152 -5.40 9.09 2.87
CA SER A 152 -4.90 8.23 1.80
C SER A 152 -3.81 8.94 1.01
N TYR A 153 -2.91 8.16 0.43
CA TYR A 153 -1.90 8.64 -0.49
C TYR A 153 -1.65 7.61 -1.59
N CYS A 154 -1.59 8.11 -2.80
CA CYS A 154 -0.85 7.50 -3.90
C CYS A 154 -0.20 8.60 -4.71
N GLU A 155 0.82 8.22 -5.48
CA GLU A 155 1.43 9.12 -6.44
C GLU A 155 0.99 8.72 -7.85
N PHE A 156 0.24 9.60 -8.50
CA PHE A 156 -0.12 9.41 -9.91
C PHE A 156 1.11 9.60 -10.80
N SER A 157 1.17 8.83 -11.88
CA SER A 157 2.05 9.14 -13.01
C SER A 157 1.56 10.40 -13.72
N ASN A 158 2.47 11.24 -14.17
CA ASN A 158 2.20 12.34 -15.08
C ASN A 158 1.89 11.87 -16.51
N ASN A 159 2.48 10.76 -16.92
CA ASN A 159 2.22 10.11 -18.21
C ASN A 159 2.10 8.61 -17.98
N TRP A 160 1.15 7.95 -18.64
CA TRP A 160 0.95 6.51 -18.48
C TRP A 160 2.06 5.67 -19.14
N ASP A 161 2.81 6.27 -20.08
CA ASP A 161 4.08 5.74 -20.54
C ASP A 161 5.16 5.97 -19.49
N THR A 162 5.65 4.87 -18.94
CA THR A 162 6.60 4.84 -17.83
C THR A 162 7.94 5.49 -18.13
N GLN A 163 8.42 5.44 -19.37
CA GLN A 163 9.66 6.10 -19.74
C GLN A 163 9.41 7.61 -19.83
N GLN A 164 8.34 8.02 -20.51
CA GLN A 164 7.98 9.43 -20.65
C GLN A 164 7.70 10.10 -19.29
N ASP A 165 7.07 9.38 -18.35
CA ASP A 165 6.83 9.85 -16.99
C ASP A 165 8.11 10.25 -16.26
N LEU A 166 9.20 9.51 -16.50
CA LEU A 166 10.47 9.66 -15.78
C LEU A 166 11.45 10.61 -16.45
N VAL A 167 11.53 10.63 -17.79
CA VAL A 167 12.59 11.36 -18.50
C VAL A 167 12.11 12.65 -19.17
N ASN A 168 10.83 12.73 -19.55
CA ASN A 168 10.31 13.85 -20.34
C ASN A 168 9.67 14.93 -19.46
N LEU A 169 10.34 15.29 -18.35
CA LEU A 169 9.78 16.13 -17.28
C LEU A 169 9.43 17.55 -17.74
N GLN A 170 10.13 18.08 -18.75
CA GLN A 170 9.82 19.37 -19.37
C GLN A 170 8.40 19.43 -19.95
N TYR A 171 7.82 18.27 -20.28
CA TYR A 171 6.46 18.11 -20.77
C TYR A 171 5.56 17.49 -19.71
N SER A 172 5.94 16.33 -19.15
CA SER A 172 5.06 15.54 -18.29
C SER A 172 4.63 16.29 -17.02
N LEU A 173 5.45 17.19 -16.47
CA LEU A 173 5.08 17.97 -15.28
C LEU A 173 3.94 18.98 -15.52
N PHE A 174 3.56 19.26 -16.77
CA PHE A 174 2.60 20.30 -17.13
C PHE A 174 1.31 19.78 -17.78
N ILE A 175 1.10 18.45 -17.82
CA ILE A 175 -0.06 17.83 -18.51
C ILE A 175 -1.10 17.22 -17.58
N ILE A 176 -0.88 17.27 -16.26
CA ILE A 176 -1.83 16.78 -15.25
C ILE A 176 -2.29 17.92 -14.36
N LYS A 177 -3.58 17.90 -14.03
CA LYS A 177 -4.20 18.77 -13.04
C LYS A 177 -5.00 17.92 -12.06
N GLY A 178 -4.73 18.08 -10.76
CA GLY A 178 -5.58 17.58 -9.69
C GLY A 178 -6.60 18.63 -9.30
N GLU A 179 -7.86 18.25 -9.18
CA GLU A 179 -8.94 19.11 -8.68
C GLU A 179 -9.70 18.35 -7.58
N MET A 180 -9.98 19.02 -6.46
CA MET A 180 -10.97 18.50 -5.52
C MET A 180 -12.35 18.97 -5.99
N ARG A 181 -13.27 18.02 -6.16
CA ARG A 181 -14.69 18.31 -6.41
C ARG A 181 -15.44 18.47 -5.10
#